data_AF-A0A3R6E692-F1
#
_entry.id   AF-A0A3R6E692-F1
#
_cell.length_a   1.000
_cell.length_b   1.000
_cell.length_c   1.000
_cell.angle_alpha   90.00
_cell.angle_beta   90.00
_cell.angle_gamma   90.00
#
_symmetry.space_group_name_H-M   'P 1'
#
loop_
_entity.id
_entity.type
_entity.pdbx_description
1 polymer ?
#
loop_
_entity_poly.entity_id
_entity_poly.type
_entity_poly.pdbx_seq_one_letter_code
_entity_poly.pdbx_strand_id
1 'polypeptide(L)'
;MYVLHEALGLSEEKMIAPMDEKRGKLLLSEILDGGNFGQHFTKYGHFTQQGMAKKYFLKIWRNMHFVRYYPAEALSEPIFRTWHFFWRLKNKK
;
A
#
# COMPACT_ATOMS: atom_id res chain seq x y z
N MET A 1 13.64 -6.34 6.31
CA MET A 1 14.46 -7.37 6.97
C MET A 1 13.79 -8.73 6.86
N TYR A 2 12.59 -8.94 7.42
CA TYR A 2 11.84 -10.19 7.34
C TYR A 2 11.81 -10.86 5.94
N VAL A 3 11.42 -10.13 4.88
CA VAL A 3 11.38 -10.69 3.51
C VAL A 3 12.75 -11.21 3.03
N LEU A 4 13.84 -10.52 3.38
CA LEU A 4 15.19 -10.94 2.99
C LEU A 4 15.61 -12.22 3.74
N HIS A 5 15.21 -12.35 5.00
CA HIS A 5 15.44 -13.56 5.77
C HIS A 5 14.64 -14.73 5.20
N GLU A 6 13.34 -14.55 5.02
CA GLU A 6 12.42 -15.65 4.66
C GLU A 6 12.52 -16.07 3.19
N ALA A 7 12.58 -15.11 2.26
CA ALA A 7 12.52 -15.41 0.83
C ALA A 7 13.92 -15.62 0.21
N LEU A 8 14.97 -15.01 0.80
CA LEU A 8 16.33 -15.05 0.27
C LEU A 8 17.32 -15.78 1.20
N GLY A 9 16.89 -16.23 2.39
CA GLY A 9 17.72 -17.00 3.32
C GLY A 9 18.86 -16.21 3.97
N LEU A 10 18.79 -14.88 4.03
CA LEU A 10 19.83 -14.09 4.68
C LEU A 10 19.81 -14.34 6.20
N SER A 11 20.99 -14.59 6.79
CA SER A 11 21.12 -14.70 8.25
C SER A 11 20.76 -13.40 8.97
N GLU A 12 20.19 -13.52 10.17
CA GLU A 12 19.77 -12.41 11.02
C GLU A 12 20.96 -11.49 11.39
N GLU A 13 22.15 -12.06 11.55
CA GLU A 13 23.40 -11.32 11.84
C GLU A 13 23.77 -10.28 10.76
N LYS A 14 23.24 -10.43 9.54
CA LYS A 14 23.49 -9.55 8.39
C LYS A 14 22.41 -8.46 8.25
N MET A 15 21.42 -8.43 9.15
CA MET A 15 20.35 -7.45 9.09
C MET A 15 20.82 -6.10 9.63
N ILE A 16 20.57 -5.02 8.89
CA ILE A 16 20.88 -3.65 9.31
C ILE A 16 19.89 -3.10 10.35
N ALA A 17 18.81 -3.83 10.62
CA ALA A 17 17.78 -3.48 11.59
C ALA A 17 17.05 -4.75 12.07
N PRO A 18 16.41 -4.73 13.26
CA PRO A 18 15.58 -5.83 13.72
C PRO A 18 14.45 -6.17 12.75
N MET A 19 14.04 -7.44 12.73
CA MET A 19 12.90 -7.87 11.92
C MET A 19 11.58 -7.51 12.60
N ASP A 20 10.68 -6.87 11.84
CA ASP A 20 9.27 -6.77 12.20
C ASP A 20 8.51 -7.87 11.45
N GLU A 21 8.23 -8.98 12.13
CA GLU A 21 7.51 -10.10 11.53
C GLU A 21 6.09 -9.73 11.11
N LYS A 22 5.39 -8.91 11.91
CA LYS A 22 3.99 -8.57 11.68
C LYS A 22 3.84 -7.82 10.37
N ARG A 23 4.66 -6.78 10.17
CA ARG A 23 4.69 -5.99 8.92
C ARG A 23 5.42 -6.73 7.80
N GLY A 24 6.40 -7.56 8.15
CA GLY A 24 7.15 -8.40 7.23
C GLY A 24 6.27 -9.40 6.49
N LYS A 25 5.40 -10.12 7.21
CA LYS A 25 4.44 -11.07 6.64
C LYS A 25 3.46 -10.38 5.68
N LEU A 26 2.96 -9.20 6.06
CA LEU A 26 2.13 -8.37 5.19
C LEU A 26 2.87 -8.01 3.89
N LEU A 27 4.09 -7.50 3.98
CA LEU A 27 4.89 -7.14 2.81
C LEU A 27 5.15 -8.35 1.90
N LEU A 28 5.51 -9.49 2.48
CA LEU A 28 5.73 -10.73 1.74
C LEU A 28 4.45 -11.14 0.97
N SER A 29 3.28 -11.09 1.63
CA SER A 29 2.02 -11.40 0.96
C SER A 29 1.71 -10.45 -0.19
N GLU A 30 1.98 -9.15 -0.04
CA GLU A 30 1.75 -8.16 -1.11
C GLU A 30 2.71 -8.38 -2.30
N ILE A 31 3.95 -8.83 -2.06
CA ILE A 31 4.90 -9.18 -3.13
C ILE A 31 4.42 -10.42 -3.90
N LEU A 32 3.99 -11.46 -3.18
CA LEU A 32 3.53 -12.71 -3.78
C LEU A 32 2.21 -12.51 -4.56
N ASP A 33 1.26 -11.77 -3.99
CA ASP A 33 0.01 -11.39 -4.66
C ASP A 33 0.29 -10.46 -5.86
N GLY A 34 1.27 -9.56 -5.73
CA GLY A 34 1.67 -8.57 -6.73
C GLY A 34 2.35 -9.15 -7.96
N GLY A 35 3.12 -10.24 -7.81
CA GLY A 35 3.92 -10.82 -8.88
C GLY A 35 4.94 -9.81 -9.45
N ASN A 36 5.15 -9.83 -10.77
CA ASN A 36 6.10 -8.96 -11.46
C ASN A 36 5.58 -7.50 -11.55
N PHE A 37 5.76 -6.71 -10.49
CA PHE A 37 5.34 -5.30 -10.41
C PHE A 37 3.84 -5.06 -10.66
N GLY A 38 2.98 -6.00 -10.26
CA GLY A 38 1.54 -5.87 -10.43
C GLY A 38 1.02 -6.32 -11.79
N GLN A 39 1.87 -6.83 -12.70
CA GLN A 39 1.44 -7.31 -14.02
C GLN A 39 0.41 -8.45 -13.95
N HIS A 40 0.45 -9.28 -12.91
CA HIS A 40 -0.48 -10.40 -12.72
C HIS A 40 -1.54 -10.13 -11.66
N PHE A 41 -1.64 -8.88 -11.20
CA PHE A 41 -2.48 -8.55 -10.07
C PHE A 41 -3.96 -8.44 -10.49
N THR A 42 -4.78 -9.43 -10.11
CA THR A 42 -6.20 -9.52 -10.52
C THR A 42 -7.19 -9.04 -9.45
N LYS A 43 -6.75 -8.88 -8.20
CA LYS A 43 -7.59 -8.64 -7.00
C LYS A 43 -8.49 -7.40 -7.08
N TYR A 44 -8.14 -6.39 -7.88
CA TYR A 44 -8.89 -5.11 -7.95
C TYR A 44 -9.54 -4.81 -9.33
N GLY A 45 -9.52 -5.77 -10.26
CA GLY A 45 -10.21 -5.66 -11.56
C GLY A 45 -9.75 -4.50 -12.46
N HIS A 46 -10.55 -4.13 -13.47
CA HIS A 46 -10.27 -3.03 -14.42
C HIS A 46 -10.40 -1.65 -13.75
N PHE A 47 -9.46 -1.32 -12.87
CA PHE A 47 -9.37 -0.04 -12.16
C PHE A 47 -9.32 1.16 -13.11
N THR A 48 -8.81 0.97 -14.33
CA THR A 48 -8.63 2.00 -15.35
C THR A 48 -9.94 2.50 -15.95
N GLN A 49 -10.97 1.66 -16.06
CA GLN A 49 -12.25 1.98 -16.74
C GLN A 49 -13.30 2.66 -15.83
N GLN A 50 -12.97 2.95 -14.57
CA GLN A 50 -13.94 3.49 -13.61
C GLN A 50 -13.92 5.02 -13.52
N GLY A 51 -15.08 5.61 -13.18
CA GLY A 51 -15.21 7.05 -12.91
C GLY A 51 -14.39 7.52 -11.70
N MET A 52 -14.11 8.83 -11.63
CA MET A 52 -13.19 9.42 -10.65
C MET A 52 -13.61 9.18 -9.19
N ALA A 53 -14.90 9.33 -8.88
CA ALA A 53 -15.42 9.09 -7.53
C ALA A 53 -15.25 7.61 -7.12
N LYS A 54 -15.59 6.68 -8.02
CA LYS A 54 -15.45 5.25 -7.76
C LYS A 54 -13.98 4.85 -7.57
N LYS A 55 -13.06 5.38 -8.39
CA LYS A 55 -11.61 5.24 -8.20
C LYS A 55 -11.15 5.74 -6.82
N TYR A 56 -11.68 6.87 -6.36
CA TYR A 56 -11.33 7.43 -5.05
C TYR A 56 -11.76 6.48 -3.90
N PHE A 57 -13.01 6.01 -3.90
CA PHE A 57 -13.48 5.06 -2.87
C PHE A 57 -12.75 3.72 -2.92
N LEU A 58 -12.44 3.20 -4.11
CA LEU A 58 -11.66 1.97 -4.23
C LEU A 58 -10.24 2.13 -3.69
N LYS A 59 -9.60 3.30 -3.81
CA LYS A 59 -8.31 3.55 -3.16
C LYS A 59 -8.42 3.50 -1.65
N ILE A 60 -9.47 4.10 -1.07
CA ILE A 60 -9.71 4.06 0.37
C ILE A 60 -9.91 2.61 0.80
N TRP A 61 -10.82 1.89 0.14
CA TRP A 61 -11.11 0.49 0.47
C TRP A 61 -9.86 -0.39 0.38
N ARG A 62 -9.04 -0.22 -0.67
CA ARG A 62 -7.75 -0.91 -0.79
C ARG A 62 -6.83 -0.55 0.37
N ASN A 63 -6.75 0.70 0.78
CA ASN A 63 -5.86 1.11 1.87
C ASN A 63 -6.37 0.67 3.25
N MET A 64 -7.64 0.28 3.40
CA MET A 64 -8.21 -0.09 4.71
C MET A 64 -7.52 -1.29 5.36
N HIS A 65 -7.03 -2.27 4.58
CA HIS A 65 -6.32 -3.41 5.18
C HIS A 65 -5.00 -3.01 5.85
N PHE A 66 -4.42 -1.86 5.47
CA PHE A 66 -3.23 -1.31 6.11
C PHE A 66 -3.52 -0.66 7.46
N VAL A 67 -4.76 -0.31 7.80
CA VAL A 67 -5.10 0.37 9.07
C VAL A 67 -4.63 -0.44 10.29
N ARG A 68 -4.64 -1.77 10.21
CA ARG A 68 -4.15 -2.65 11.30
C ARG A 68 -2.63 -2.56 11.55
N TYR A 69 -1.87 -2.05 10.58
CA TYR A 69 -0.41 -2.03 10.59
C TYR A 69 0.16 -0.60 10.56
N TYR A 70 -0.54 0.33 9.92
CA TYR A 70 -0.18 1.73 9.66
C TYR A 70 -1.43 2.63 9.77
N PRO A 71 -2.03 2.74 10.97
CA PRO A 71 -3.31 3.44 11.13
C PRO A 71 -3.21 4.93 10.83
N ALA A 72 -2.13 5.59 11.25
CA ALA A 72 -1.96 7.01 11.04
C ALA A 72 -1.87 7.35 9.55
N GLU A 73 -1.08 6.59 8.79
CA GLU A 73 -0.89 6.76 7.36
C GLU A 73 -2.17 6.41 6.59
N ALA A 74 -2.81 5.29 6.92
CA ALA A 74 -4.01 4.83 6.21
C ALA A 74 -5.23 5.74 6.44
N LEU A 75 -5.37 6.33 7.64
CA LEU A 75 -6.46 7.26 7.96
C LEU A 75 -6.19 8.70 7.52
N SER A 76 -4.93 9.15 7.56
CA SER A 76 -4.57 10.50 7.12
C SER A 76 -4.63 10.66 5.60
N GLU A 77 -4.37 9.61 4.84
CA GLU A 77 -4.36 9.64 3.38
C GLU A 77 -5.66 10.16 2.73
N PRO A 78 -6.87 9.66 3.08
CA PRO A 78 -8.11 10.17 2.48
C PRO A 78 -8.36 11.63 2.83
N ILE A 79 -8.04 12.04 4.07
CA ILE A 79 -8.19 13.42 4.54
C ILE A 79 -7.27 14.33 3.73
N PHE A 80 -5.98 13.99 3.66
CA PHE A 80 -4.98 14.74 2.92
C PHE A 80 -5.33 14.83 1.44
N ARG A 81 -5.76 13.73 0.81
CA ARG A 81 -6.12 13.71 -0.61
C ARG A 81 -7.30 14.63 -0.92
N THR A 82 -8.32 14.63 -0.06
CA THR A 82 -9.50 15.49 -0.21
C THR A 82 -9.12 16.95 -0.03
N TRP A 83 -8.38 17.27 1.04
CA TRP A 83 -7.88 18.62 1.27
C TRP A 83 -7.03 19.11 0.09
N HIS A 84 -6.07 18.30 -0.36
CA HIS A 84 -5.17 18.65 -1.45
C HIS A 84 -5.90 18.80 -2.78
N PHE A 85 -6.97 18.04 -3.01
CA PHE A 85 -7.84 18.23 -4.18
C PHE A 85 -8.46 19.64 -4.20
N PHE A 86 -9.07 20.08 -3.09
CA PHE A 86 -9.63 21.42 -2.99
C PHE A 86 -8.57 22.51 -3.03
N TRP A 87 -7.41 22.28 -2.40
CA TRP A 87 -6.28 23.18 -2.48
C TRP A 87 -5.85 23.42 -3.95
N ARG A 88 -5.77 22.37 -4.77
CA ARG A 88 -5.47 22.52 -6.20
C ARG A 88 -6.56 23.28 -6.96
N LEU A 89 -7.84 23.10 -6.63
CA LEU A 89 -8.91 23.87 -7.26
C LEU A 89 -8.80 25.37 -6.96
N LYS A 90 -8.50 25.71 -5.70
CA LYS A 90 -8.34 27.09 -5.25
C LYS A 90 -7.08 27.78 -5.80
N ASN A 91 -6.01 27.02 -6.05
CA ASN A 91 -4.71 27.53 -6.49
C ASN A 91 -4.43 27.28 -7.98
N LYS A 92 -5.43 26.82 -8.74
CA LYS A 92 -5.36 26.88 -10.20
C LYS A 92 -5.45 28.34 -10.62
N LYS A 93 -4.35 28.89 -11.13
CA LYS A 93 -4.37 30.13 -11.92
C LYS A 93 -5.25 29.96 -13.14
#